data_AF-A0A2N4WPL5-F1
#
_entry.id   AF-A0A2N4WPL5-F1
#
_cell.length_a   1.000
_cell.length_b   1.000
_cell.length_c   1.000
_cell.angle_alpha   90.00
_cell.angle_beta   90.00
_cell.angle_gamma   90.00
#
_symmetry.space_group_name_H-M   'P 1'
#
loop_
_entity.id
_entity.type
_entity.pdbx_description
1 polymer ?
#
loop_
_entity_poly.entity_id
_entity_poly.type
_entity_poly.pdbx_seq_one_letter_code
_entity_poly.pdbx_strand_id
1 'polypeptide(L)'
;MNAPRIRLDIDATREKLGQLACGHAADALEDLLSEAVRDEISAHVFLDRLLTTELAGREERRVRVMLKNSKLPTGQTLENFDFAFQPAIERSRIDTLATGTWIRNAEVVLLQGPPGVGKSHLLAALGIRAVQLGFSVQYYRFD
;
A
#
# COMPACT_ATOMS: atom_id res chain seq x y z
N MET A 1 44.61 -17.90 9.71
CA MET A 1 43.57 -18.92 9.48
C MET A 1 42.47 -18.24 8.69
N ASN A 2 42.32 -18.58 7.40
CA ASN A 2 41.31 -17.97 6.54
C ASN A 2 39.98 -18.69 6.81
N ALA A 3 38.97 -17.98 7.31
CA ALA A 3 37.66 -18.56 7.54
C ALA A 3 37.14 -19.14 6.21
N PRO A 4 36.52 -20.32 6.20
CA PRO A 4 35.95 -20.87 4.97
C PRO A 4 34.97 -19.85 4.42
N ARG A 5 35.22 -19.36 3.20
CA ARG A 5 34.23 -18.58 2.44
C ARG A 5 33.07 -19.53 2.18
N ILE A 6 32.08 -19.52 3.07
CA ILE A 6 30.81 -20.21 2.85
C ILE A 6 30.28 -19.59 1.57
N ARG A 7 30.34 -20.34 0.47
CA ARG A 7 29.63 -20.03 -0.75
C ARG A 7 28.17 -20.21 -0.37
N LEU A 8 27.53 -19.15 0.12
CA LEU A 8 26.11 -19.14 0.40
C LEU A 8 25.44 -19.53 -0.90
N ASP A 9 24.82 -20.71 -0.90
CA ASP A 9 24.03 -21.17 -2.02
C ASP A 9 22.79 -20.28 -2.07
N ILE A 10 22.85 -19.26 -2.94
CA ILE A 10 21.78 -18.29 -3.14
C ILE A 10 20.51 -19.03 -3.55
N ASP A 11 20.62 -20.13 -4.31
CA ASP A 11 19.48 -20.92 -4.75
C ASP A 11 18.79 -21.62 -3.58
N ALA A 12 19.56 -22.24 -2.69
CA ALA A 12 19.00 -22.86 -1.48
C ALA A 12 18.35 -21.83 -0.53
N THR A 13 18.89 -20.62 -0.47
CA THR A 13 18.30 -19.53 0.35
C THR A 13 17.02 -19.00 -0.29
N ARG A 14 17.02 -18.80 -1.61
CA ARG A 14 15.85 -18.40 -2.41
C ARG A 14 14.72 -19.41 -2.30
N GLU A 15 15.03 -20.71 -2.37
CA GLU A 15 14.04 -21.78 -2.20
C GLU A 15 13.38 -21.74 -0.81
N LYS A 16 14.17 -21.58 0.25
CA LYS A 16 13.65 -21.45 1.62
C LYS A 16 12.76 -20.22 1.78
N LEU A 17 13.15 -19.08 1.20
CA LEU A 17 12.30 -17.89 1.19
C LEU A 17 10.97 -18.17 0.48
N GLY A 18 11.00 -18.90 -0.64
CA GLY A 18 9.80 -19.37 -1.33
C GLY A 18 8.89 -20.23 -0.45
N GLN A 19 9.45 -21.20 0.29
CA GLN A 19 8.71 -22.06 1.22
C GLN A 19 8.07 -21.27 2.38
N LEU A 20 8.68 -20.16 2.79
CA LEU A 20 8.15 -19.23 3.80
C LEU A 20 7.17 -18.18 3.22
N ALA A 21 6.82 -18.31 1.94
CA ALA A 21 6.02 -17.35 1.18
C ALA A 21 6.63 -15.93 1.15
N CYS A 22 7.95 -15.81 1.28
CA CYS A 22 8.70 -14.56 1.18
C CYS A 22 9.14 -14.32 -0.28
N GLY A 23 8.16 -14.21 -1.18
CA GLY A 23 8.42 -14.16 -2.63
C GLY A 23 9.17 -12.91 -3.06
N HIS A 24 8.85 -11.74 -2.51
CA HIS A 24 9.51 -10.49 -2.89
C HIS A 24 10.95 -10.43 -2.36
N ALA A 25 11.20 -10.96 -1.15
CA ALA A 25 12.57 -11.14 -0.66
C ALA A 25 13.34 -12.17 -1.51
N ALA A 26 12.70 -13.28 -1.91
CA ALA A 26 13.34 -14.27 -2.78
C ALA A 26 13.76 -13.63 -4.12
N ASP A 27 12.89 -12.82 -4.72
CA ASP A 27 13.17 -12.12 -5.98
C ASP A 27 14.32 -11.11 -5.83
N ALA A 28 14.36 -10.34 -4.74
CA ALA A 28 15.36 -9.30 -4.49
C ALA A 28 16.69 -9.79 -3.89
N LEU A 29 16.78 -11.07 -3.50
CA LEU A 29 17.90 -11.63 -2.74
C LEU A 29 19.25 -11.40 -3.42
N GLU A 30 19.34 -11.68 -4.71
CA GLU A 30 20.60 -11.64 -5.47
C GLU A 30 21.13 -10.22 -5.65
N ASP A 31 20.24 -9.29 -5.99
CA ASP A 31 20.58 -7.88 -6.18
C ASP A 31 21.03 -7.24 -4.86
N LEU A 32 20.27 -7.45 -3.77
CA LEU A 32 20.58 -6.91 -2.46
C LEU A 32 21.86 -7.53 -1.86
N LEU A 33 22.12 -8.81 -2.12
CA LEU A 33 23.34 -9.46 -1.67
C LEU A 33 24.56 -8.93 -2.43
N SER A 34 24.42 -8.74 -3.75
CA SER A 34 25.47 -8.15 -4.58
C SER A 34 25.79 -6.71 -4.16
N GLU A 35 24.76 -5.91 -3.87
CA GLU A 35 24.92 -4.58 -3.26
C GLU A 35 25.64 -4.66 -1.92
N ALA A 36 25.20 -5.56 -1.03
CA ALA A 36 25.78 -5.68 0.30
C ALA A 36 27.27 -6.05 0.29
N VAL A 37 27.69 -6.91 -0.65
CA VAL A 37 29.10 -7.25 -0.83
C VAL A 37 29.89 -6.07 -1.40
N ARG A 38 29.36 -5.37 -2.40
CA ARG A 38 30.03 -4.24 -3.05
C ARG A 38 30.22 -3.07 -2.11
N ASP A 39 29.19 -2.77 -1.32
CA ASP A 39 29.12 -1.56 -0.49
C ASP A 39 29.47 -1.87 0.98
N GLU A 40 30.03 -3.07 1.25
CA GLU A 40 30.42 -3.57 2.58
C GLU A 40 29.34 -3.42 3.66
N ILE A 41 28.08 -3.65 3.26
CA ILE A 41 26.92 -3.53 4.14
C ILE A 41 26.97 -4.64 5.18
N SER A 42 26.88 -4.25 6.45
CA SER A 42 26.82 -5.21 7.56
C SER A 42 25.60 -6.16 7.44
N ALA A 43 25.79 -7.42 7.84
CA ALA A 43 24.80 -8.48 7.64
C ALA A 43 23.41 -8.16 8.21
N HIS A 44 23.33 -7.47 9.35
CA HIS A 44 22.06 -7.10 9.96
C HIS A 44 21.30 -6.06 9.12
N VAL A 45 22.00 -5.11 8.49
CA VAL A 45 21.39 -4.13 7.58
C VAL A 45 20.91 -4.78 6.29
N PHE A 46 21.69 -5.70 5.72
CA PHE A 46 21.25 -6.47 4.56
C PHE A 46 19.97 -7.26 4.87
N LEU A 47 19.93 -7.97 6.01
CA LEU A 47 18.76 -8.75 6.41
C LEU A 47 17.53 -7.86 6.61
N ASP A 48 17.70 -6.71 7.27
CA ASP A 48 16.63 -5.73 7.48
C ASP A 48 16.07 -5.19 6.15
N ARG A 49 16.95 -4.86 5.19
CA ARG A 49 16.53 -4.44 3.84
C ARG A 49 15.75 -5.53 3.12
N LEU A 50 16.25 -6.77 3.14
CA LEU A 50 15.60 -7.91 2.51
C LEU A 50 14.18 -8.14 3.06
N LEU A 51 14.03 -8.09 4.38
CA LEU A 51 12.73 -8.23 5.05
C LEU A 51 11.82 -7.02 4.78
N THR A 52 12.38 -5.82 4.70
CA THR A 52 11.64 -4.60 4.35
C THR A 52 11.07 -4.70 2.93
N THR A 53 11.84 -5.21 1.97
CA THR A 53 11.37 -5.49 0.60
C THR A 53 10.19 -6.46 0.60
N GLU A 54 10.25 -7.51 1.42
CA GLU A 54 9.13 -8.45 1.56
C GLU A 54 7.87 -7.77 2.11
N LEU A 55 8.01 -7.02 3.19
CA LEU A 55 6.89 -6.33 3.83
C LEU A 55 6.24 -5.32 2.88
N ALA A 56 7.04 -4.53 2.16
CA ALA A 56 6.56 -3.57 1.17
C ALA A 56 5.80 -4.26 0.04
N GLY A 57 6.35 -5.34 -0.54
CA GLY A 57 5.69 -6.07 -1.62
C GLY A 57 4.37 -6.73 -1.18
N ARG A 58 4.33 -7.29 0.04
CA ARG A 58 3.10 -7.82 0.63
C ARG A 58 2.04 -6.73 0.79
N GLU A 59 2.43 -5.56 1.28
CA GLU A 59 1.53 -4.42 1.48
C GLU A 59 0.97 -3.91 0.15
N GLU A 60 1.82 -3.72 -0.86
CA GLU A 60 1.40 -3.34 -2.21
C GLU A 60 0.43 -4.35 -2.81
N ARG A 61 0.72 -5.65 -2.66
CA ARG A 61 -0.16 -6.73 -3.13
C ARG A 61 -1.50 -6.68 -2.40
N ARG A 62 -1.48 -6.49 -1.09
CA ARG A 62 -2.69 -6.39 -0.26
C ARG A 62 -3.58 -5.24 -0.73
N VAL A 63 -3.04 -4.04 -0.84
CA VAL A 63 -3.75 -2.85 -1.33
C VAL A 63 -4.30 -3.08 -2.74
N ARG A 64 -3.48 -3.61 -3.66
CA ARG A 64 -3.88 -3.89 -5.05
C ARG A 64 -5.06 -4.85 -5.14
N VAL A 65 -5.02 -5.94 -4.37
CA VAL A 65 -6.10 -6.94 -4.33
C VAL A 65 -7.37 -6.33 -3.74
N MET A 66 -7.26 -5.57 -2.65
CA MET A 66 -8.41 -4.94 -2.01
C MET A 66 -9.05 -3.88 -2.90
N LEU A 67 -8.26 -3.05 -3.58
CA LEU A 67 -8.77 -2.09 -4.57
C LEU A 67 -9.50 -2.80 -5.71
N LYS A 68 -8.92 -3.88 -6.26
CA LYS A 68 -9.57 -4.69 -7.30
C LYS A 68 -10.93 -5.24 -6.84
N ASN A 69 -11.02 -5.72 -5.59
CA ASN A 69 -12.25 -6.29 -5.04
C ASN A 69 -13.29 -5.22 -4.68
N SER A 70 -12.87 -3.99 -4.38
CA SER A 70 -13.75 -2.94 -3.87
C SER A 70 -14.78 -2.41 -4.86
N LYS A 71 -14.58 -2.64 -6.18
CA LYS A 71 -15.38 -2.05 -7.27
C LYS A 71 -15.39 -0.51 -7.28
N LEU A 72 -14.44 0.14 -6.60
CA LEU A 72 -14.26 1.58 -6.69
C LEU A 72 -13.93 1.99 -8.13
N PRO A 73 -14.45 3.13 -8.62
CA PRO A 73 -14.06 3.64 -9.92
C PRO A 73 -12.57 4.05 -9.89
N THR A 74 -11.86 3.77 -10.98
CA THR A 74 -10.44 4.06 -11.10
C THR A 74 -10.21 5.56 -11.29
N GLY A 75 -9.10 6.06 -10.74
CA GLY A 75 -8.63 7.42 -11.00
C GLY A 75 -9.31 8.54 -10.21
N GLN A 76 -10.26 8.26 -9.31
CA GLN A 76 -10.85 9.29 -8.42
C GLN A 76 -10.10 9.29 -7.08
N THR A 77 -9.07 10.11 -6.93
CA THR A 77 -8.26 10.20 -5.71
C THR A 77 -8.42 11.56 -5.02
N LEU A 78 -7.93 11.70 -3.78
CA LEU A 78 -8.02 12.99 -3.09
C LEU A 78 -7.06 14.02 -3.70
N GLU A 79 -5.93 13.55 -4.22
CA GLU A 79 -4.88 14.36 -4.82
C GLU A 79 -5.33 15.04 -6.12
N ASN A 80 -6.27 14.43 -6.85
CA ASN A 80 -6.79 14.97 -8.10
C ASN A 80 -8.21 15.53 -8.01
N PHE A 81 -8.73 15.68 -6.79
CA PHE A 81 -9.99 16.39 -6.57
C PHE A 81 -9.78 17.90 -6.67
N ASP A 82 -10.56 18.57 -7.52
CA ASP A 82 -10.50 20.03 -7.68
C ASP A 82 -11.32 20.73 -6.58
N PHE A 83 -10.64 21.10 -5.49
CA PHE A 83 -11.24 21.87 -4.40
C PHE A 83 -11.59 23.32 -4.80
N ALA A 84 -10.99 23.87 -5.85
CA ALA A 84 -11.33 25.21 -6.33
C ALA A 84 -12.68 25.22 -7.06
N PHE A 85 -13.02 24.13 -7.74
CA PHE A 85 -14.34 23.95 -8.36
C PHE A 85 -15.48 23.84 -7.35
N GLN A 86 -15.21 23.30 -6.15
CA GLN A 86 -16.20 23.19 -5.07
C GLN A 86 -15.73 23.88 -3.78
N PRO A 87 -15.80 25.22 -3.72
CA PRO A 87 -15.25 26.00 -2.61
C PRO A 87 -16.04 25.84 -1.29
N ALA A 88 -17.27 25.29 -1.33
CA ALA A 88 -18.03 25.01 -0.12
C ALA A 88 -17.49 23.79 0.66
N ILE A 89 -16.60 22.99 0.06
CA ILE A 89 -15.96 21.86 0.73
C ILE A 89 -14.62 22.32 1.31
N GLU A 90 -14.58 22.39 2.64
CA GLU A 90 -13.34 22.62 3.37
C GLU A 90 -12.41 21.41 3.23
N ARG A 91 -11.24 21.61 2.58
CA ARG A 91 -10.23 20.56 2.40
C ARG A 91 -9.82 19.88 3.71
N SER A 92 -9.67 20.65 4.79
CA SER A 92 -9.33 20.15 6.12
C SER A 92 -10.32 19.11 6.66
N ARG A 93 -11.62 19.24 6.34
CA ARG A 93 -12.62 18.24 6.71
C ARG A 93 -12.44 16.95 5.93
N ILE A 94 -12.15 17.05 4.63
CA ILE A 94 -11.88 15.87 3.79
C ILE A 94 -10.60 15.16 4.25
N ASP A 95 -9.54 15.92 4.57
CA ASP A 95 -8.30 15.37 5.11
C ASP A 95 -8.54 14.66 6.46
N THR A 96 -9.43 15.20 7.31
CA THR A 96 -9.85 14.55 8.55
C THR A 96 -10.56 13.22 8.27
N LEU A 97 -11.48 13.18 7.32
CA LEU A 97 -12.14 11.94 6.89
C LEU A 97 -11.16 10.93 6.30
N ALA A 98 -10.13 11.41 5.59
CA ALA A 98 -9.06 10.61 4.98
C ALA A 98 -8.16 9.91 6.01
N THR A 99 -8.23 10.29 7.30
CA THR A 99 -7.56 9.55 8.39
C THR A 99 -8.22 8.21 8.69
N GLY A 100 -9.47 8.00 8.25
CA GLY A 100 -10.26 6.79 8.55
C GLY A 100 -10.75 6.70 10.00
N THR A 101 -10.65 7.77 10.78
CA THR A 101 -11.09 7.77 12.19
C THR A 101 -12.58 7.49 12.33
N TRP A 102 -13.41 8.03 11.42
CA TRP A 102 -14.84 7.74 11.37
C TRP A 102 -15.13 6.23 11.17
N ILE A 103 -14.31 5.52 10.39
CA ILE A 103 -14.44 4.07 10.20
C ILE A 103 -14.15 3.33 11.52
N ARG A 104 -13.07 3.72 12.21
CA ARG A 104 -12.70 3.13 13.52
C ARG A 104 -13.75 3.39 14.60
N ASN A 105 -14.40 4.53 14.54
CA ASN A 105 -15.46 4.91 15.46
C ASN A 105 -16.84 4.35 15.07
N ALA A 106 -16.94 3.59 13.97
CA ALA A 106 -18.20 3.11 13.41
C ALA A 106 -19.22 4.25 13.12
N GLU A 107 -18.74 5.41 12.70
CA GLU A 107 -19.54 6.56 12.31
C GLU A 107 -19.97 6.49 10.84
N VAL A 108 -21.08 7.13 10.50
CA VAL A 108 -21.58 7.21 9.13
C VAL A 108 -21.31 8.59 8.55
N VAL A 109 -20.69 8.64 7.37
CA VAL A 109 -20.45 9.88 6.63
C VAL A 109 -21.47 10.00 5.50
N LEU A 110 -22.26 11.07 5.53
CA LEU A 110 -23.22 11.40 4.47
C LEU A 110 -22.75 12.66 3.73
N LEU A 111 -22.57 12.54 2.40
CA LEU A 111 -22.30 13.70 1.54
C LEU A 111 -23.60 14.14 0.85
N GLN A 112 -24.05 15.36 1.13
CA GLN A 112 -25.28 15.93 0.58
C GLN A 112 -24.97 17.18 -0.27
N GLY A 113 -25.64 17.31 -1.41
CA GLY A 113 -25.53 18.49 -2.28
C GLY A 113 -26.07 18.26 -3.69
N PRO A 114 -26.09 19.30 -4.55
CA PRO A 114 -26.59 19.22 -5.92
C PRO A 114 -25.86 18.18 -6.79
N PRO A 115 -26.46 17.66 -7.86
CA PRO A 115 -25.76 16.79 -8.80
C PRO A 115 -24.53 17.49 -9.42
N GLY A 116 -23.51 16.73 -9.79
CA GLY A 116 -22.31 17.27 -10.48
C GLY A 116 -21.24 17.92 -9.59
N VAL A 117 -21.45 18.03 -8.27
CA VAL A 117 -20.51 18.74 -7.36
C VAL A 117 -19.35 17.88 -6.82
N GLY A 118 -19.07 16.73 -7.43
CA GLY A 118 -17.92 15.89 -7.05
C GLY A 118 -18.14 14.92 -5.88
N LYS A 119 -19.38 14.73 -5.39
CA LYS A 119 -19.69 13.79 -4.29
C LYS A 119 -19.22 12.35 -4.56
N SER A 120 -19.49 11.84 -5.77
CA SER A 120 -19.08 10.49 -6.16
C SER A 120 -17.55 10.34 -6.19
N HIS A 121 -16.84 11.39 -6.60
CA HIS A 121 -15.38 11.46 -6.55
C HIS A 121 -14.88 11.38 -5.12
N LEU A 122 -15.41 12.21 -4.23
CA LEU A 122 -14.99 12.19 -2.82
C LEU A 122 -15.28 10.86 -2.14
N LEU A 123 -16.44 10.25 -2.39
CA LEU A 123 -16.75 8.91 -1.88
C LEU A 123 -15.76 7.86 -2.39
N ALA A 124 -15.45 7.88 -3.70
CA ALA A 124 -14.50 6.96 -4.28
C ALA A 124 -13.09 7.17 -3.71
N ALA A 125 -12.64 8.43 -3.63
CA ALA A 125 -11.33 8.79 -3.12
C ALA A 125 -11.15 8.44 -1.63
N LEU A 126 -12.17 8.69 -0.80
CA LEU A 126 -12.19 8.26 0.60
C LEU A 126 -12.19 6.73 0.71
N GLY A 127 -12.88 6.03 -0.19
CA GLY A 127 -12.84 4.58 -0.30
C GLY A 127 -11.44 4.05 -0.64
N ILE A 128 -10.76 4.65 -1.62
CA ILE A 128 -9.36 4.30 -1.96
C ILE A 128 -8.47 4.50 -0.74
N ARG A 129 -8.64 5.63 -0.04
CA ARG A 129 -7.87 5.92 1.17
C ARG A 129 -8.14 4.91 2.29
N ALA A 130 -9.39 4.50 2.47
CA ALA A 130 -9.76 3.46 3.43
C ALA A 130 -9.07 2.12 3.11
N VAL A 131 -8.98 1.73 1.83
CA VAL A 131 -8.22 0.52 1.43
C VAL A 131 -6.74 0.64 1.77
N GLN A 132 -6.12 1.79 1.50
CA GLN A 132 -4.73 2.06 1.86
C GLN A 132 -4.49 1.98 3.38
N LEU A 133 -5.46 2.42 4.19
CA LEU A 133 -5.43 2.30 5.66
C LEU A 133 -5.71 0.88 6.17
N GLY A 134 -6.07 -0.04 5.28
CA GLY A 134 -6.28 -1.45 5.61
C GLY A 134 -7.72 -1.88 5.80
N PHE A 135 -8.69 -1.01 5.51
CA PHE A 135 -10.10 -1.36 5.57
C PHE A 135 -10.59 -2.02 4.28
N SER A 136 -11.39 -3.07 4.42
CA SER A 136 -12.16 -3.63 3.31
C SER A 136 -13.24 -2.64 2.90
N VAL A 137 -13.34 -2.36 1.61
CA VAL A 137 -14.31 -1.43 1.04
C VAL A 137 -15.12 -2.13 -0.04
N GLN A 138 -16.40 -1.79 -0.14
CA GLN A 138 -17.26 -2.18 -1.25
C GLN A 138 -18.03 -0.96 -1.72
N TYR A 139 -17.93 -0.66 -3.01
CA TYR A 139 -18.64 0.42 -3.66
C TYR A 139 -19.89 -0.10 -4.37
N TYR A 140 -21.01 0.60 -4.18
CA TYR A 140 -22.29 0.33 -4.81
C TYR A 140 -22.79 1.61 -5.46
N ARG A 141 -23.32 1.49 -6.68
CA ARG A 141 -24.13 2.52 -7.31
C ARG A 141 -25.55 1.98 -7.34
N PHE A 142 -26.49 2.76 -6.83
CA PHE A 142 -27.91 2.51 -7.00
C PHE A 142 -28.33 3.35 -8.20
N ASP A 143 -28.29 2.72 -9.36
CA ASP A 143 -28.86 3.20 -10.61
C ASP A 143 -30.39 3.08 -10.63
#